data_AF-A0A936CDT9-F1
#
_entry.id   AF-A0A936CDT9-F1
#
_cell.length_a   1.000
_cell.length_b   1.000
_cell.length_c   1.000
_cell.angle_alpha   90.00
_cell.angle_beta   90.00
_cell.angle_gamma   90.00
#
_symmetry.space_group_name_H-M   'P 1'
#
loop_
_entity.id
_entity.type
_entity.pdbx_description
1 polymer ?
#
loop_
_entity_poly.entity_id
_entity_poly.type
_entity_poly.pdbx_seq_one_letter_code
_entity_poly.pdbx_strand_id
1 'polypeptide(L)'
;MTDMILLAAAVGALDAPPAAGGGGAVPATATVAAPVGMRVVRGVFRNAAGERPWALYLPDADAPATGRPLVVMLHGCTQDADDIAKGTRLHELATQRGWMVLYPEQPAQYNPRKCWNWYDPAHQRRDAGEPSLIAGMTSQAVADHGGDPRRVYLAGISAGAAMASLVAAAYPEQYSALALHSGLVHMAAGNVMDALGVMQRGVPSPEPFAESAFAAMAGRARVIPTLVLHGEADAVVAPINGAQAAKQWFLTNALAKGQPLDTTSGGTDRTVTEEGGYRVTRSTYRAKDGAPLSYLVMVRELGHAWSGGAPEGTFTDPRGPSASALVVDFFVAQGAR
;
A
#
# COMPACT_ATOMS: atom_id res chain seq x y z
N MET A 1 -28.48 12.29 -16.10
CA MET A 1 -27.04 12.52 -15.84
C MET A 1 -26.70 12.03 -14.43
N THR A 2 -27.02 10.76 -14.15
CA THR A 2 -26.83 10.15 -12.81
C THR A 2 -26.28 8.71 -12.91
N ASP A 3 -25.93 8.25 -14.12
CA ASP A 3 -25.58 6.85 -14.43
C ASP A 3 -24.19 6.70 -15.09
N MET A 4 -23.24 7.59 -14.81
CA MET A 4 -21.84 7.46 -15.27
C MET A 4 -20.84 7.18 -14.15
N ILE A 5 -21.29 7.05 -12.90
CA ILE A 5 -20.46 6.64 -11.75
C ILE A 5 -20.52 5.11 -11.55
N LEU A 6 -21.40 4.39 -12.26
CA LEU A 6 -21.52 2.92 -12.18
C LEU A 6 -20.39 2.15 -12.91
N LEU A 7 -19.65 2.77 -13.84
CA LEU A 7 -18.83 1.99 -14.80
C LEU A 7 -17.40 1.70 -14.35
N ALA A 8 -16.96 2.19 -13.19
CA ALA A 8 -15.61 1.91 -12.67
C ALA A 8 -15.56 0.74 -11.66
N ALA A 9 -16.69 0.07 -11.42
CA ALA A 9 -16.80 -1.05 -10.48
C ALA A 9 -17.69 -2.20 -10.98
N ALA A 10 -17.98 -2.28 -12.27
CA ALA A 10 -18.89 -3.28 -12.84
C ALA A 10 -18.19 -4.21 -13.84
N VAL A 11 -17.26 -5.02 -13.36
CA VAL A 11 -17.01 -6.36 -13.94
C VAL A 11 -16.70 -7.31 -12.77
N GLY A 12 -17.71 -8.07 -12.36
CA GLY A 12 -17.53 -9.17 -11.40
C GLY A 12 -18.53 -9.18 -10.24
N ALA A 13 -19.81 -9.40 -10.51
CA ALA A 13 -20.72 -10.07 -9.58
C ALA A 13 -22.01 -10.45 -10.33
N LEU A 14 -22.13 -11.71 -10.72
CA LEU A 14 -23.44 -12.35 -10.89
C LEU A 14 -23.79 -13.00 -9.55
N ASP A 15 -24.94 -12.59 -9.03
CA ASP A 15 -25.82 -13.21 -8.04
C ASP A 15 -25.27 -13.77 -6.72
N ALA A 16 -25.56 -13.04 -5.63
CA ALA A 16 -25.86 -13.64 -4.33
C ALA A 16 -27.04 -12.88 -3.66
N PRO A 17 -28.03 -13.58 -3.06
CA PRO A 17 -29.27 -12.99 -2.55
C PRO A 17 -29.10 -12.28 -1.19
N PRO A 18 -30.06 -11.42 -0.77
CA PRO A 18 -29.90 -10.54 0.38
C PRO A 18 -30.13 -11.28 1.70
N ALA A 19 -29.25 -11.07 2.69
CA ALA A 19 -29.52 -11.45 4.07
C ALA A 19 -30.14 -10.27 4.84
N ALA A 20 -31.28 -10.55 5.48
CA ALA A 20 -32.12 -9.62 6.22
C ALA A 20 -31.44 -9.07 7.50
N GLY A 21 -31.84 -7.86 7.88
CA GLY A 21 -31.33 -7.14 9.03
C GLY A 21 -31.85 -7.60 10.39
N GLY A 22 -31.12 -7.15 11.42
CA GLY A 22 -31.52 -7.20 12.82
C GLY A 22 -30.59 -6.32 13.65
N GLY A 23 -31.11 -5.21 14.18
CA GLY A 23 -30.40 -4.34 15.11
C GLY A 23 -30.24 -4.98 16.48
N GLY A 24 -29.07 -4.77 17.11
CA GLY A 24 -28.76 -5.20 18.47
C GLY A 24 -27.48 -4.55 18.95
N ALA A 25 -27.50 -4.03 20.19
CA ALA A 25 -26.49 -3.19 20.81
C ALA A 25 -25.06 -3.78 20.84
N VAL A 26 -24.06 -2.89 20.85
CA VAL A 26 -22.62 -3.17 20.95
C VAL A 26 -22.26 -3.68 22.36
N PRO A 27 -21.61 -4.86 22.49
CA PRO A 27 -20.81 -5.19 23.65
C PRO A 27 -19.30 -5.21 23.33
N ALA A 28 -18.52 -5.17 24.40
CA ALA A 28 -17.08 -4.99 24.48
C ALA A 28 -16.22 -5.96 23.63
N THR A 29 -15.00 -5.47 23.33
CA THR A 29 -13.82 -6.17 22.77
C THR A 29 -13.94 -7.68 22.63
N ALA A 30 -14.19 -8.13 21.39
CA ALA A 30 -14.07 -9.53 21.01
C ALA A 30 -12.64 -9.80 20.52
N THR A 31 -11.90 -10.64 21.26
CA THR A 31 -10.65 -11.23 20.78
C THR A 31 -11.01 -12.39 19.86
N VAL A 32 -10.76 -12.25 18.55
CA VAL A 32 -10.80 -13.38 17.62
C VAL A 32 -9.50 -14.16 17.77
N ALA A 33 -9.58 -15.48 17.96
CA ALA A 33 -8.41 -16.33 18.11
C ALA A 33 -7.58 -16.35 16.81
N ALA A 34 -6.34 -15.89 16.90
CA ALA A 34 -5.38 -15.95 15.80
C ALA A 34 -4.80 -17.39 15.68
N PRO A 35 -4.16 -17.74 14.54
CA PRO A 35 -3.34 -18.94 14.45
C PRO A 35 -2.34 -19.00 15.62
N VAL A 36 -2.02 -20.22 16.10
CA VAL A 36 -1.05 -20.45 17.19
C VAL A 36 0.24 -19.65 16.90
N GLY A 37 0.70 -18.82 17.84
CA GLY A 37 1.90 -17.99 17.66
C GLY A 37 1.66 -16.50 17.39
N MET A 38 0.43 -16.00 17.49
CA MET A 38 0.09 -14.63 17.10
C MET A 38 -0.99 -14.00 17.97
N ARG A 39 -0.89 -12.69 18.19
CA ARG A 39 -1.90 -11.90 18.91
C ARG A 39 -2.40 -10.75 18.06
N VAL A 40 -3.72 -10.56 18.01
CA VAL A 40 -4.35 -9.42 17.35
C VAL A 40 -4.85 -8.42 18.39
N VAL A 41 -4.46 -7.17 18.24
CA VAL A 41 -4.96 -6.02 19.02
C VAL A 41 -5.77 -5.15 18.08
N ARG A 42 -6.90 -4.63 18.54
CA ARG A 42 -7.71 -3.67 17.78
C ARG A 42 -7.80 -2.37 18.55
N GLY A 43 -7.91 -1.27 17.82
CA GLY A 43 -8.06 0.04 18.43
C GLY A 43 -8.60 1.07 17.44
N VAL A 44 -8.69 2.30 17.93
CA VAL A 44 -9.10 3.47 17.15
C VAL A 44 -8.09 4.58 17.42
N PHE A 45 -7.54 5.15 16.36
CA PHE A 45 -6.73 6.36 16.46
C PHE A 45 -7.57 7.60 16.16
N ARG A 46 -7.26 8.71 16.84
CA ARG A 46 -8.00 9.97 16.74
C ARG A 46 -7.03 11.15 16.61
N ASN A 47 -7.34 12.08 15.72
CA ASN A 47 -6.71 13.39 15.66
C ASN A 47 -7.71 14.42 15.11
N ALA A 48 -7.25 15.63 14.76
CA ALA A 48 -8.11 16.69 14.21
C ALA A 48 -8.80 16.33 12.88
N ALA A 49 -8.29 15.35 12.13
CA ALA A 49 -8.89 14.86 10.89
C ALA A 49 -9.98 13.79 11.10
N GLY A 50 -10.23 13.40 12.35
CA GLY A 50 -11.26 12.44 12.74
C GLY A 50 -10.69 11.19 13.40
N GLU A 51 -11.33 10.05 13.17
CA GLU A 51 -10.93 8.78 13.75
C GLU A 51 -10.92 7.65 12.73
N ARG A 52 -10.05 6.65 12.94
CA ARG A 52 -10.01 5.43 12.13
C ARG A 52 -9.73 4.20 13.01
N PRO A 53 -10.48 3.10 12.82
CA PRO A 53 -10.15 1.83 13.43
C PRO A 53 -8.91 1.22 12.78
N TRP A 54 -8.27 0.31 13.50
CA TRP A 54 -7.14 -0.46 13.02
C TRP A 54 -7.06 -1.83 13.71
N ALA A 55 -6.39 -2.77 13.06
CA ALA A 55 -5.97 -4.03 13.64
C ALA A 55 -4.44 -4.15 13.60
N LEU A 56 -3.82 -4.60 14.68
CA LEU A 56 -2.39 -4.80 14.82
C LEU A 56 -2.12 -6.27 15.11
N TYR A 57 -1.38 -6.91 14.23
CA TYR A 57 -0.95 -8.30 14.35
C TYR A 57 0.47 -8.30 14.94
N LEU A 58 0.64 -9.03 16.04
CA LEU A 58 1.86 -9.12 16.81
C LEU A 58 2.35 -10.57 16.85
N PRO A 59 3.67 -10.81 16.84
CA PRO A 59 4.23 -12.13 17.14
C PRO A 59 3.93 -12.50 18.60
N ASP A 60 3.94 -13.80 18.91
CA ASP A 60 3.67 -14.32 20.25
C ASP A 60 4.59 -13.76 21.35
N ALA A 61 4.20 -13.99 22.60
CA ALA A 61 4.78 -13.39 23.81
C ALA A 61 6.29 -13.68 24.02
N ASP A 62 6.83 -14.76 23.44
CA ASP A 62 8.24 -15.16 23.61
C ASP A 62 9.23 -14.31 22.79
N ALA A 63 8.73 -13.49 21.84
CA ALA A 63 9.57 -12.58 21.06
C ALA A 63 9.92 -11.31 21.87
N PRO A 64 11.15 -10.75 21.75
CA PRO A 64 11.53 -9.51 22.42
C PRO A 64 10.47 -8.42 22.26
N ALA A 65 10.05 -7.82 23.37
CA ALA A 65 8.92 -6.89 23.40
C ALA A 65 9.21 -5.54 22.72
N THR A 66 10.46 -5.26 22.36
CA THR A 66 10.91 -3.96 21.82
C THR A 66 11.83 -4.13 20.62
N GLY A 67 11.87 -3.12 19.75
CA GLY A 67 12.70 -3.12 18.55
C GLY A 67 12.13 -3.99 17.44
N ARG A 68 10.81 -4.14 17.36
CA ARG A 68 10.15 -4.93 16.31
C ARG A 68 9.98 -4.09 15.05
N PRO A 69 10.36 -4.58 13.86
CA PRO A 69 9.96 -3.90 12.63
C PRO A 69 8.44 -3.85 12.49
N LEU A 70 7.92 -2.80 11.88
CA LEU A 70 6.50 -2.60 11.64
C LEU A 70 6.23 -2.48 10.15
N VAL A 71 5.27 -3.25 9.64
CA VAL A 71 4.68 -3.02 8.33
C VAL A 71 3.30 -2.41 8.51
N VAL A 72 3.03 -1.30 7.83
CA VAL A 72 1.70 -0.69 7.72
C VAL A 72 1.12 -1.09 6.37
N MET A 73 -0.01 -1.80 6.36
CA MET A 73 -0.61 -2.35 5.14
C MET A 73 -2.00 -1.75 4.90
N LEU A 74 -2.15 -1.02 3.80
CA LEU A 74 -3.38 -0.32 3.43
C LEU A 74 -4.21 -1.15 2.43
N HIS A 75 -5.47 -1.39 2.79
CA HIS A 75 -6.42 -2.16 1.97
C HIS A 75 -6.93 -1.40 0.74
N GLY A 76 -7.42 -2.15 -0.25
CA GLY A 76 -8.13 -1.61 -1.41
C GLY A 76 -9.59 -1.26 -1.09
N CYS A 77 -10.30 -0.70 -2.07
CA CYS A 77 -11.73 -0.42 -1.94
C CYS A 77 -12.53 -1.68 -1.56
N THR A 78 -13.63 -1.49 -0.82
CA THR A 78 -14.58 -2.51 -0.32
C THR A 78 -14.02 -3.47 0.73
N GLN A 79 -12.70 -3.59 0.84
CA GLN A 79 -12.01 -4.36 1.86
C GLN A 79 -12.03 -3.63 3.22
N ASP A 80 -11.70 -4.37 4.28
CA ASP A 80 -11.35 -3.85 5.61
C ASP A 80 -10.06 -4.52 6.11
N ALA A 81 -9.68 -4.24 7.36
CA ALA A 81 -8.46 -4.76 7.95
C ALA A 81 -8.41 -6.30 7.96
N ASP A 82 -9.55 -6.98 8.14
CA ASP A 82 -9.58 -8.44 8.21
C ASP A 82 -9.54 -9.07 6.83
N ASP A 83 -10.27 -8.50 5.86
CA ASP A 83 -10.27 -8.99 4.48
C ASP A 83 -8.88 -8.90 3.84
N ILE A 84 -8.20 -7.75 3.95
CA ILE A 84 -6.84 -7.59 3.41
C ILE A 84 -5.83 -8.47 4.15
N ALA A 85 -6.00 -8.67 5.47
CA ALA A 85 -5.13 -9.53 6.25
C ALA A 85 -5.25 -10.98 5.75
N LYS A 86 -6.47 -11.51 5.62
CA LYS A 86 -6.73 -12.85 5.07
C LYS A 86 -6.21 -13.00 3.66
N GLY A 87 -6.50 -12.05 2.78
CA GLY A 87 -6.12 -12.14 1.37
C GLY A 87 -4.61 -12.07 1.15
N THR A 88 -3.90 -11.21 1.88
CA THR A 88 -2.45 -11.07 1.72
C THR A 88 -1.65 -12.08 2.53
N ARG A 89 -2.16 -12.55 3.68
CA ARG A 89 -1.40 -13.34 4.67
C ARG A 89 -0.07 -12.70 5.07
N LEU A 90 0.06 -11.38 4.89
CA LEU A 90 1.29 -10.63 5.16
C LEU A 90 1.69 -10.74 6.64
N HIS A 91 0.69 -10.69 7.52
CA HIS A 91 0.86 -10.88 8.95
C HIS A 91 1.48 -12.25 9.30
N GLU A 92 1.15 -13.33 8.59
CA GLU A 92 1.75 -14.64 8.83
C GLU A 92 3.25 -14.63 8.53
N LEU A 93 3.66 -14.08 7.37
CA LEU A 93 5.07 -14.02 6.97
C LEU A 93 5.89 -13.07 7.86
N ALA A 94 5.30 -11.94 8.25
CA ALA A 94 5.96 -10.92 9.04
C ALA A 94 6.11 -11.36 10.51
N THR A 95 5.06 -11.90 11.13
CA THR A 95 5.10 -12.31 12.54
C THR A 95 5.99 -13.53 12.78
N GLN A 96 6.11 -14.45 11.80
CA GLN A 96 7.12 -15.52 11.84
C GLN A 96 8.56 -15.00 11.95
N ARG A 97 8.82 -13.75 11.54
CA ARG A 97 10.11 -13.06 11.67
C ARG A 97 10.20 -12.16 12.91
N GLY A 98 9.17 -12.15 13.76
CA GLY A 98 9.07 -11.26 14.91
C GLY A 98 8.64 -9.83 14.58
N TRP A 99 8.07 -9.59 13.39
CA TRP A 99 7.63 -8.26 12.96
C TRP A 99 6.15 -8.03 13.30
N MET A 100 5.76 -6.77 13.37
CA MET A 100 4.37 -6.35 13.56
C MET A 100 3.75 -5.96 12.23
N VAL A 101 2.43 -6.16 12.08
CA VAL A 101 1.67 -5.65 10.92
C VAL A 101 0.46 -4.87 11.38
N LEU A 102 0.44 -3.58 11.06
CA LEU A 102 -0.69 -2.68 11.30
C LEU A 102 -1.54 -2.60 10.03
N TYR A 103 -2.84 -2.82 10.19
CA TYR A 103 -3.86 -2.68 9.16
C TYR A 103 -4.81 -1.54 9.55
N PRO A 104 -4.55 -0.30 9.13
CA PRO A 104 -5.52 0.79 9.20
C PRO A 104 -6.75 0.46 8.36
N GLU A 105 -7.93 0.86 8.84
CA GLU A 105 -9.19 0.62 8.15
C GLU A 105 -9.90 1.93 7.80
N GLN A 106 -10.54 1.96 6.62
CA GLN A 106 -11.42 3.02 6.16
C GLN A 106 -12.89 2.56 6.21
N PRO A 107 -13.64 2.90 7.28
CA PRO A 107 -15.04 2.52 7.41
C PRO A 107 -15.96 3.16 6.36
N ALA A 108 -17.09 2.48 6.10
CA ALA A 108 -18.13 2.93 5.16
C ALA A 108 -18.70 4.32 5.49
N GLN A 109 -18.64 4.74 6.77
CA GLN A 109 -19.11 6.06 7.21
C GLN A 109 -18.26 7.22 6.64
N TYR A 110 -16.99 6.97 6.30
CA TYR A 110 -16.10 7.99 5.74
C TYR A 110 -15.99 7.89 4.21
N ASN A 111 -16.27 6.71 3.66
CA ASN A 111 -16.40 6.50 2.24
C ASN A 111 -17.32 5.29 2.02
N PRO A 112 -18.49 5.40 1.37
CA PRO A 112 -19.44 4.29 1.22
C PRO A 112 -18.88 3.05 0.52
N ARG A 113 -17.78 3.19 -0.23
CA ARG A 113 -17.06 2.09 -0.89
C ARG A 113 -15.87 1.59 -0.06
N LYS A 114 -15.71 2.05 1.19
CA LYS A 114 -14.52 1.80 2.03
C LYS A 114 -13.20 2.18 1.33
N CYS A 115 -13.25 3.06 0.32
CA CYS A 115 -12.05 3.49 -0.39
C CYS A 115 -11.33 4.60 0.37
N TRP A 116 -10.00 4.58 0.37
CA TRP A 116 -9.20 5.75 0.71
C TRP A 116 -9.47 6.89 -0.28
N ASN A 117 -9.60 8.11 0.22
CA ASN A 117 -9.96 9.30 -0.56
C ASN A 117 -8.72 9.95 -1.21
N TRP A 118 -7.83 9.16 -1.79
CA TRP A 118 -6.54 9.59 -2.35
C TRP A 118 -6.66 10.63 -3.48
N TYR A 119 -7.84 10.77 -4.09
CA TYR A 119 -8.15 11.74 -5.14
C TYR A 119 -8.71 13.06 -4.59
N ASP A 120 -9.00 13.15 -3.30
CA ASP A 120 -9.52 14.35 -2.66
C ASP A 120 -8.37 15.22 -2.11
N PRO A 121 -8.25 16.50 -2.50
CA PRO A 121 -7.22 17.41 -1.99
C PRO A 121 -7.18 17.55 -0.46
N ALA A 122 -8.28 17.30 0.25
CA ALA A 122 -8.31 17.29 1.71
C ALA A 122 -7.52 16.11 2.33
N HIS A 123 -7.24 15.08 1.53
CA HIS A 123 -6.62 13.82 1.93
C HIS A 123 -5.26 13.56 1.26
N GLN A 124 -4.58 14.61 0.81
CA GLN A 124 -3.31 14.51 0.06
C GLN A 124 -2.11 15.17 0.73
N ARG A 125 -2.31 15.85 1.88
CA ARG A 125 -1.26 16.65 2.52
C ARG A 125 -0.90 16.15 3.91
N ARG A 126 0.30 16.51 4.34
CA ARG A 126 0.76 16.35 5.71
C ARG A 126 -0.17 17.07 6.69
N ASP A 127 -0.31 16.50 7.88
CA ASP A 127 -1.08 17.02 9.02
C ASP A 127 -2.57 17.29 8.70
N ALA A 128 -3.07 16.71 7.60
CA ALA A 128 -4.46 16.77 7.16
C ALA A 128 -4.97 15.39 6.75
N GLY A 129 -6.29 15.23 6.78
CA GLY A 129 -7.01 14.09 6.25
C GLY A 129 -6.47 12.71 6.66
N GLU A 130 -6.63 11.75 5.76
CA GLU A 130 -6.21 10.36 5.92
C GLU A 130 -4.69 10.19 6.11
N PRO A 131 -3.81 10.97 5.45
CA PRO A 131 -2.38 10.87 5.70
C PRO A 131 -2.01 11.11 7.17
N SER A 132 -2.62 12.10 7.83
CA SER A 132 -2.37 12.37 9.26
C SER A 132 -2.84 11.26 10.19
N LEU A 133 -3.93 10.58 9.83
CA LEU A 133 -4.49 9.47 10.60
C LEU A 133 -3.58 8.24 10.49
N ILE A 134 -3.10 7.91 9.29
CA ILE A 134 -2.21 6.77 9.04
C ILE A 134 -0.84 6.97 9.71
N ALA A 135 -0.24 8.15 9.56
CA ALA A 135 1.03 8.48 10.20
C ALA A 135 0.93 8.49 11.75
N GLY A 136 -0.21 8.96 12.28
CA GLY A 136 -0.52 8.91 13.69
C GLY A 136 -0.68 7.49 14.23
N MET A 137 -1.45 6.64 13.54
CA MET A 137 -1.57 5.21 13.85
C MET A 137 -0.21 4.50 13.80
N THR A 138 0.62 4.83 12.82
CA THR A 138 1.98 4.29 12.69
C THR A 138 2.81 4.63 13.93
N SER A 139 2.82 5.91 14.31
CA SER A 139 3.58 6.40 15.48
C SER A 139 3.06 5.80 16.78
N GLN A 140 1.74 5.66 16.93
CA GLN A 140 1.13 5.02 18.09
C GLN A 140 1.51 3.54 18.18
N ALA A 141 1.43 2.78 17.08
CA ALA A 141 1.80 1.37 17.07
C ALA A 141 3.27 1.15 17.43
N VAL A 142 4.17 2.04 16.98
CA VAL A 142 5.58 2.01 17.37
C VAL A 142 5.75 2.25 18.87
N ALA A 143 5.13 3.29 19.42
CA ALA A 143 5.27 3.66 20.82
C ALA A 143 4.66 2.63 21.78
N ASP A 144 3.43 2.20 21.51
CA ASP A 144 2.62 1.41 22.44
C ASP A 144 2.96 -0.09 22.40
N HIS A 145 3.60 -0.56 21.32
CA HIS A 145 3.85 -1.99 21.08
C HIS A 145 5.32 -2.33 20.79
N GLY A 146 6.24 -1.41 21.07
CA GLY A 146 7.67 -1.68 21.02
C GLY A 146 8.22 -1.80 19.60
N GLY A 147 7.67 -1.01 18.67
CA GLY A 147 8.22 -0.91 17.33
C GLY A 147 9.59 -0.24 17.32
N ASP A 148 10.43 -0.64 16.37
CA ASP A 148 11.64 0.11 16.06
C ASP A 148 11.25 1.26 15.12
N PRO A 149 11.35 2.54 15.57
CA PRO A 149 10.99 3.66 14.73
C PRO A 149 11.82 3.73 13.46
N ARG A 150 13.01 3.09 13.39
CA ARG A 150 13.92 3.04 12.24
C ARG A 150 13.61 1.91 11.26
N ARG A 151 12.71 0.98 11.58
CA ARG A 151 12.29 -0.16 10.74
C ARG A 151 10.78 -0.20 10.59
N VAL A 152 10.25 0.88 10.04
CA VAL A 152 8.83 1.00 9.70
C VAL A 152 8.71 1.01 8.18
N TYR A 153 7.81 0.20 7.64
CA TYR A 153 7.60 0.03 6.21
C TYR A 153 6.14 0.26 5.88
N LEU A 154 5.87 0.75 4.66
CA LEU A 154 4.51 1.04 4.22
C LEU A 154 4.20 0.24 2.96
N ALA A 155 3.03 -0.38 2.93
CA ALA A 155 2.54 -1.13 1.79
C ALA A 155 1.05 -0.87 1.54
N GLY A 156 0.59 -1.12 0.32
CA GLY A 156 -0.83 -1.08 0.02
C GLY A 156 -1.18 -1.65 -1.34
N ILE A 157 -2.48 -1.89 -1.56
CA ILE A 157 -3.04 -2.30 -2.86
C ILE A 157 -4.09 -1.31 -3.35
N SER A 158 -4.15 -1.05 -4.66
CA SER A 158 -5.21 -0.25 -5.30
C SER A 158 -5.32 1.15 -4.66
N ALA A 159 -6.50 1.57 -4.19
CA ALA A 159 -6.68 2.82 -3.43
C ALA A 159 -5.75 2.92 -2.20
N GLY A 160 -5.44 1.80 -1.55
CA GLY A 160 -4.46 1.73 -0.46
C GLY A 160 -3.02 1.97 -0.93
N ALA A 161 -2.65 1.50 -2.14
CA ALA A 161 -1.36 1.82 -2.74
C ALA A 161 -1.25 3.32 -3.10
N ALA A 162 -2.31 3.91 -3.65
CA ALA A 162 -2.36 5.34 -3.93
C ALA A 162 -2.19 6.17 -2.64
N MET A 163 -2.92 5.81 -1.58
CA MET A 163 -2.80 6.46 -0.28
C MET A 163 -1.42 6.24 0.37
N ALA A 164 -0.84 5.04 0.24
CA ALA A 164 0.50 4.75 0.74
C ALA A 164 1.56 5.66 0.09
N SER A 165 1.44 5.93 -1.21
CA SER A 165 2.30 6.87 -1.93
C SER A 165 2.17 8.31 -1.40
N LEU A 166 0.97 8.76 -1.07
CA LEU A 166 0.73 10.08 -0.45
C LEU A 166 1.35 10.17 0.95
N VAL A 167 1.11 9.15 1.78
CA VAL A 167 1.61 9.07 3.16
C VAL A 167 3.14 9.05 3.19
N ALA A 168 3.79 8.25 2.33
CA ALA A 168 5.25 8.17 2.26
C ALA A 168 5.89 9.51 1.88
N ALA A 169 5.28 10.26 0.96
CA ALA A 169 5.78 11.58 0.58
C ALA A 169 5.52 12.65 1.65
N ALA A 170 4.41 12.58 2.38
CA ALA A 170 4.07 13.54 3.45
C ALA A 170 4.87 13.32 4.75
N TYR A 171 5.21 12.07 5.06
CA TYR A 171 5.94 11.64 6.27
C TYR A 171 7.16 10.77 5.93
N PRO A 172 8.09 11.26 5.08
CA PRO A 172 9.24 10.49 4.60
C PRO A 172 10.19 10.03 5.73
N GLU A 173 10.18 10.76 6.84
CA GLU A 173 10.95 10.46 8.03
C GLU A 173 10.47 9.21 8.79
N GLN A 174 9.25 8.72 8.55
CA GLN A 174 8.72 7.55 9.23
C GLN A 174 9.07 6.23 8.53
N TYR A 175 9.09 6.20 7.20
CA TYR A 175 9.07 4.94 6.44
C TYR A 175 10.41 4.61 5.77
N SER A 176 11.02 3.50 6.17
CA SER A 176 12.31 3.03 5.64
C SER A 176 12.20 2.53 4.19
N ALA A 177 11.06 1.98 3.79
CA ALA A 177 10.78 1.56 2.42
C ALA A 177 9.26 1.54 2.12
N LEU A 178 8.91 1.51 0.84
CA LEU A 178 7.54 1.56 0.32
C LEU A 178 7.28 0.38 -0.63
N ALA A 179 6.11 -0.25 -0.53
CA ALA A 179 5.65 -1.24 -1.51
C ALA A 179 4.24 -0.92 -2.03
N LEU A 180 4.06 -0.86 -3.35
CA LEU A 180 2.80 -0.50 -4.00
C LEU A 180 2.34 -1.64 -4.89
N HIS A 181 1.11 -2.13 -4.70
CA HIS A 181 0.51 -3.12 -5.60
C HIS A 181 -0.68 -2.53 -6.35
N SER A 182 -0.70 -2.65 -7.68
CA SER A 182 -1.81 -2.17 -8.52
C SER A 182 -2.21 -0.71 -8.22
N GLY A 183 -1.22 0.13 -7.92
CA GLY A 183 -1.40 1.50 -7.44
C GLY A 183 -1.30 2.55 -8.54
N LEU A 184 -1.25 3.82 -8.11
CA LEU A 184 -1.18 4.98 -9.00
C LEU A 184 -0.01 5.89 -8.62
N VAL A 185 0.32 6.79 -9.54
CA VAL A 185 1.29 7.87 -9.34
C VAL A 185 0.85 8.80 -8.20
N HIS A 186 1.81 9.29 -7.40
CA HIS A 186 1.58 10.26 -6.33
C HIS A 186 0.76 11.48 -6.80
N MET A 187 -0.30 11.86 -6.06
CA MET A 187 -1.17 13.03 -6.35
C MET A 187 -1.66 13.13 -7.81
N ALA A 188 -1.84 12.00 -8.51
CA ALA A 188 -2.22 12.01 -9.92
C ALA A 188 -3.65 12.51 -10.21
N ALA A 189 -4.49 12.66 -9.18
CA ALA A 189 -5.89 13.09 -9.32
C ALA A 189 -6.25 14.13 -8.26
N GLY A 190 -7.08 15.12 -8.62
CA GLY A 190 -7.63 16.10 -7.68
C GLY A 190 -9.15 16.01 -7.49
N ASN A 191 -9.80 15.06 -8.17
CA ASN A 191 -11.22 14.76 -8.03
C ASN A 191 -11.53 13.36 -8.62
N VAL A 192 -12.79 12.92 -8.52
CA VAL A 192 -13.25 11.61 -9.00
C VAL A 192 -13.04 11.44 -10.51
N MET A 193 -13.28 12.46 -11.33
CA MET A 193 -13.15 12.34 -12.79
C MET A 193 -11.70 12.17 -13.21
N ASP A 194 -10.79 12.91 -12.57
CA ASP A 194 -9.35 12.72 -12.74
C ASP A 194 -8.95 11.30 -12.31
N ALA A 195 -9.45 10.84 -11.17
CA ALA A 195 -9.15 9.51 -10.65
C ALA A 195 -9.49 8.42 -11.67
N LEU A 196 -10.69 8.48 -12.26
CA LEU A 196 -11.12 7.56 -13.31
C LEU A 196 -10.24 7.64 -14.56
N GLY A 197 -9.89 8.87 -14.98
CA GLY A 197 -9.01 9.08 -16.14
C GLY A 197 -7.63 8.47 -15.95
N VAL A 198 -7.02 8.69 -14.78
CA VAL A 198 -5.70 8.17 -14.42
C VAL A 198 -5.74 6.65 -14.26
N MET A 199 -6.75 6.10 -13.59
CA MET A 199 -6.92 4.65 -13.45
C MET A 199 -6.92 3.96 -14.83
N GLN A 200 -7.58 4.55 -15.82
CA GLN A 200 -7.70 3.94 -17.16
C GLN A 200 -6.49 4.16 -18.07
N ARG A 201 -5.77 5.28 -17.93
CA ARG A 201 -4.78 5.71 -18.94
C ARG A 201 -3.42 6.13 -18.38
N GLY A 202 -3.28 6.17 -17.06
CA GLY A 202 -2.14 6.80 -16.40
C GLY A 202 -2.13 8.31 -16.59
N VAL A 203 -0.98 8.91 -16.30
CA VAL A 203 -0.71 10.34 -16.52
C VAL A 203 0.06 10.55 -17.82
N PRO A 204 0.05 11.76 -18.43
CA PRO A 204 0.88 12.04 -19.61
C PRO A 204 2.37 11.82 -19.36
N SER A 205 2.86 12.20 -18.18
CA SER A 205 4.26 12.03 -17.77
C SER A 205 4.38 11.94 -16.24
N PRO A 206 5.22 11.04 -15.68
CA PRO A 206 5.41 10.89 -14.24
C PRO A 206 6.31 11.96 -13.59
N GLU A 207 7.10 12.70 -14.38
CA GLU A 207 8.11 13.66 -13.92
C GLU A 207 7.56 14.76 -13.00
N PRO A 208 6.46 15.47 -13.35
CA PRO A 208 5.92 16.51 -12.48
C PRO A 208 5.45 15.98 -11.12
N PHE A 209 4.97 14.73 -11.10
CA PHE A 209 4.55 14.08 -9.87
C PHE A 209 5.73 13.62 -9.01
N ALA A 210 6.89 13.35 -9.63
CA ALA A 210 8.11 13.07 -8.91
C ALA A 210 8.64 14.30 -8.16
N GLU A 211 8.63 15.46 -8.83
CA GLU A 211 8.94 16.76 -8.24
C GLU A 211 7.94 17.11 -7.14
N SER A 212 6.65 16.88 -7.37
CA SER A 212 5.58 17.12 -6.39
C SER A 212 5.75 16.27 -5.13
N ALA A 213 6.05 14.98 -5.28
CA ALA A 213 6.34 14.09 -4.15
C ALA A 213 7.58 14.54 -3.38
N PHE A 214 8.65 14.93 -4.09
CA PHE A 214 9.87 15.47 -3.45
C PHE A 214 9.58 16.78 -2.70
N ALA A 215 8.78 17.68 -3.28
CA ALA A 215 8.36 18.91 -2.62
C ALA A 215 7.52 18.65 -1.35
N ALA A 216 6.64 17.64 -1.39
CA ALA A 216 5.84 17.23 -0.23
C ALA A 216 6.70 16.72 0.94
N MET A 217 7.87 16.14 0.65
CA MET A 217 8.84 15.71 1.67
C MET A 217 9.51 16.90 2.38
N ALA A 218 9.60 18.06 1.74
CA ALA A 218 10.18 19.29 2.26
C ALA A 218 11.58 19.08 2.90
N GLY A 219 11.87 19.75 4.02
CA GLY A 219 13.14 19.60 4.76
C GLY A 219 13.37 18.22 5.40
N ARG A 220 12.50 17.24 5.15
CA ARG A 220 12.58 15.85 5.64
C ARG A 220 12.84 14.87 4.50
N ALA A 221 13.16 15.36 3.30
CA ALA A 221 13.46 14.55 2.13
C ALA A 221 14.56 13.53 2.41
N ARG A 222 14.29 12.28 2.04
CA ARG A 222 15.23 11.17 2.08
C ARG A 222 14.81 10.11 1.06
N VAL A 223 15.75 9.26 0.69
CA VAL A 223 15.47 8.10 -0.15
C VAL A 223 14.54 7.13 0.57
N ILE A 224 13.45 6.75 -0.08
CA ILE A 224 12.53 5.70 0.33
C ILE A 224 12.52 4.64 -0.78
N PRO A 225 13.39 3.62 -0.71
CA PRO A 225 13.41 2.55 -1.71
C PRO A 225 12.00 2.01 -1.93
N THR A 226 11.59 1.89 -3.19
CA THR A 226 10.20 1.58 -3.54
C THR A 226 10.10 0.32 -4.40
N LEU A 227 9.27 -0.63 -3.99
CA LEU A 227 8.86 -1.78 -4.79
C LEU A 227 7.47 -1.55 -5.35
N VAL A 228 7.29 -1.72 -6.66
CA VAL A 228 5.98 -1.67 -7.31
C VAL A 228 5.68 -3.02 -7.94
N LEU A 229 4.50 -3.58 -7.67
CA LEU A 229 3.98 -4.77 -8.33
C LEU A 229 2.70 -4.41 -9.08
N HIS A 230 2.53 -4.92 -10.30
CA HIS A 230 1.34 -4.65 -11.10
C HIS A 230 1.02 -5.80 -12.05
N GLY A 231 -0.27 -6.07 -12.26
CA GLY A 231 -0.72 -7.04 -13.24
C GLY A 231 -0.83 -6.46 -14.65
N GLU A 232 -0.33 -7.15 -15.68
CA GLU A 232 -0.49 -6.65 -17.06
C GLU A 232 -1.90 -6.88 -17.62
N ALA A 233 -2.72 -7.71 -16.96
CA ALA A 233 -4.13 -7.92 -17.28
C ALA A 233 -5.08 -7.10 -16.37
N ASP A 234 -4.56 -6.14 -15.61
CA ASP A 234 -5.35 -5.28 -14.73
C ASP A 234 -6.25 -4.32 -15.53
N ALA A 235 -7.56 -4.62 -15.53
CA ALA A 235 -8.58 -3.83 -16.23
C ALA A 235 -9.19 -2.70 -15.38
N VAL A 236 -8.82 -2.61 -14.09
CA VAL A 236 -9.34 -1.58 -13.17
C VAL A 236 -8.36 -0.41 -13.09
N VAL A 237 -7.08 -0.72 -12.88
CA VAL A 237 -5.97 0.23 -12.87
C VAL A 237 -4.99 -0.22 -13.94
N ALA A 238 -5.03 0.45 -15.09
CA ALA A 238 -4.29 0.06 -16.27
C ALA A 238 -2.78 -0.11 -15.96
N PRO A 239 -2.11 -1.12 -16.55
CA PRO A 239 -0.72 -1.49 -16.21
C PRO A 239 0.30 -0.35 -16.32
N ILE A 240 0.00 0.64 -17.17
CA ILE A 240 0.82 1.86 -17.32
C ILE A 240 1.01 2.60 -15.99
N ASN A 241 0.02 2.55 -15.09
CA ASN A 241 0.12 3.17 -13.77
C ASN A 241 1.23 2.57 -12.91
N GLY A 242 1.43 1.24 -12.94
CA GLY A 242 2.50 0.57 -12.21
C GLY A 242 3.88 1.00 -12.71
N ALA A 243 4.06 1.03 -14.03
CA ALA A 243 5.30 1.49 -14.64
C ALA A 243 5.58 2.97 -14.32
N GLN A 244 4.56 3.82 -14.38
CA GLN A 244 4.67 5.25 -14.05
C GLN A 244 4.93 5.49 -12.57
N ALA A 245 4.30 4.73 -11.66
CA ALA A 245 4.55 4.83 -10.22
C ALA A 245 6.00 4.44 -9.88
N ALA A 246 6.52 3.36 -10.49
CA ALA A 246 7.91 2.95 -10.29
C ALA A 246 8.90 4.01 -10.81
N LYS A 247 8.62 4.58 -11.99
CA LYS A 247 9.44 5.67 -12.57
C LYS A 247 9.35 6.95 -11.73
N GLN A 248 8.17 7.33 -11.27
CA GLN A 248 7.98 8.49 -10.40
C GLN A 248 8.78 8.35 -9.11
N TRP A 249 8.68 7.22 -8.41
CA TRP A 249 9.43 7.02 -7.16
C TRP A 249 10.95 6.90 -7.37
N PHE A 250 11.39 6.34 -8.51
CA PHE A 250 12.80 6.43 -8.91
C PHE A 250 13.27 7.88 -8.99
N LEU A 251 12.54 8.74 -9.70
CA LEU A 251 12.87 10.15 -9.88
C LEU A 251 12.81 10.93 -8.56
N THR A 252 11.78 10.70 -7.73
CA THR A 252 11.67 11.30 -6.38
C THR A 252 12.86 10.93 -5.50
N ASN A 253 13.27 9.66 -5.51
CA ASN A 253 14.43 9.20 -4.74
C ASN A 253 15.75 9.75 -5.29
N ALA A 254 15.87 9.94 -6.61
CA ALA A 254 17.04 10.59 -7.21
C ALA A 254 17.16 12.05 -6.75
N LEU A 255 16.05 12.80 -6.73
CA LEU A 255 15.99 14.17 -6.18
C LEU A 255 16.34 14.20 -4.70
N ALA A 256 15.81 13.26 -3.90
CA ALA A 256 16.14 13.14 -2.48
C ALA A 256 17.61 12.79 -2.22
N LYS A 257 18.32 12.24 -3.21
CA LYS A 257 19.75 11.98 -3.20
C LYS A 257 20.59 13.16 -3.73
N GLY A 258 19.97 14.27 -4.09
CA GLY A 258 20.61 15.44 -4.68
C GLY A 258 21.02 15.26 -6.14
N GLN A 259 20.47 14.26 -6.84
CA GLN A 259 20.69 14.06 -8.27
C GLN A 259 19.68 14.89 -9.09
N PRO A 260 20.08 15.40 -10.27
CA PRO A 260 19.15 16.09 -11.15
C PRO A 260 18.06 15.13 -11.66
N LEU A 261 16.92 15.69 -12.02
CA LEU A 261 15.85 14.93 -12.69
C LEU A 261 16.35 14.49 -14.07
N ASP A 262 16.79 13.23 -14.16
CA ASP A 262 17.30 12.65 -15.39
C ASP A 262 16.42 11.47 -15.81
N THR A 263 15.58 11.73 -16.82
CA THR A 263 14.63 10.77 -17.38
C THR A 263 15.31 9.66 -18.17
N THR A 264 16.54 9.89 -18.64
CA THR A 264 17.34 8.95 -19.43
C THR A 264 18.20 8.02 -18.59
N SER A 265 18.46 8.40 -17.34
CA SER A 265 19.28 7.61 -16.41
C SER A 265 18.46 6.51 -15.71
N GLY A 266 19.05 5.32 -15.69
CA GLY A 266 18.48 4.13 -15.09
C GLY A 266 18.79 2.90 -15.93
N GLY A 267 19.96 2.29 -15.71
CA GLY A 267 20.19 0.93 -16.20
C GLY A 267 19.07 0.05 -15.65
N THR A 268 18.27 -0.52 -16.54
CA THR A 268 17.18 -1.41 -16.14
C THR A 268 17.70 -2.82 -16.22
N ASP A 269 18.16 -3.36 -15.09
CA ASP A 269 18.39 -4.79 -15.00
C ASP A 269 17.03 -5.45 -15.14
N ARG A 270 16.84 -6.23 -16.21
CA ARG A 270 15.56 -6.87 -16.51
C ARG A 270 15.72 -8.38 -16.51
N THR A 271 14.92 -9.06 -15.69
CA THR A 271 14.82 -10.52 -15.67
C THR A 271 13.40 -10.95 -15.95
N VAL A 272 13.22 -12.05 -16.67
CA VAL A 272 11.92 -12.66 -16.94
C VAL A 272 11.94 -14.08 -16.41
N THR A 273 10.98 -14.42 -15.57
CA THR A 273 10.81 -15.76 -14.97
C THR A 273 9.38 -16.24 -15.15
N GLU A 274 9.15 -17.52 -14.86
CA GLU A 274 7.83 -18.13 -14.77
C GLU A 274 7.62 -18.59 -13.33
N GLU A 275 6.59 -18.10 -12.65
CA GLU A 275 6.29 -18.37 -11.24
C GLU A 275 4.80 -18.63 -11.08
N GLY A 276 4.45 -19.81 -10.56
CA GLY A 276 3.05 -20.22 -10.38
C GLY A 276 2.22 -20.23 -11.68
N GLY A 277 2.90 -20.40 -12.82
CA GLY A 277 2.31 -20.37 -14.16
C GLY A 277 2.13 -18.97 -14.74
N TYR A 278 2.64 -17.93 -14.07
CA TYR A 278 2.63 -16.55 -14.56
C TYR A 278 4.01 -16.11 -15.01
N ARG A 279 4.04 -15.33 -16.08
CA ARG A 279 5.26 -14.68 -16.56
C ARG A 279 5.50 -13.42 -15.74
N VAL A 280 6.66 -13.36 -15.10
CA VAL A 280 7.04 -12.25 -14.21
C VAL A 280 8.23 -11.51 -14.81
N THR A 281 8.06 -10.22 -15.08
CA THR A 281 9.15 -9.32 -15.47
C THR A 281 9.55 -8.49 -14.26
N ARG A 282 10.82 -8.56 -13.87
CA ARG A 282 11.40 -7.69 -12.83
C ARG A 282 12.36 -6.70 -13.44
N SER A 283 12.24 -5.44 -13.04
CA SER A 283 13.03 -4.31 -13.49
C SER A 283 13.57 -3.54 -12.29
N THR A 284 14.86 -3.22 -12.28
CA THR A 284 15.47 -2.38 -11.22
C THR A 284 15.90 -1.03 -11.81
N TYR A 285 15.44 0.07 -11.23
CA TYR A 285 15.86 1.42 -11.59
C TYR A 285 17.00 1.88 -10.66
N ARG A 286 18.16 2.14 -11.26
CA ARG A 286 19.39 2.53 -10.54
C ARG A 286 19.75 3.99 -10.77
N ALA A 287 20.22 4.65 -9.72
CA ALA A 287 20.86 5.96 -9.81
C ALA A 287 22.18 5.90 -10.59
N LYS A 288 22.75 7.06 -10.91
CA LYS A 288 24.04 7.17 -11.64
C LYS A 288 25.21 6.49 -10.92
N ASP A 289 25.14 6.35 -9.60
CA ASP A 289 26.13 5.65 -8.78
C ASP A 289 25.84 4.15 -8.61
N GLY A 290 24.88 3.61 -9.37
CA GLY A 290 24.51 2.18 -9.37
C GLY A 290 23.56 1.78 -8.24
N ALA A 291 23.26 2.67 -7.30
CA ALA A 291 22.36 2.38 -6.19
C ALA A 291 20.93 2.12 -6.71
N PRO A 292 20.31 0.99 -6.37
CA PRO A 292 18.92 0.74 -6.75
C PRO A 292 17.98 1.62 -5.90
N LEU A 293 17.06 2.33 -6.56
CA LEU A 293 16.14 3.26 -5.89
C LEU A 293 14.66 2.86 -6.03
N SER A 294 14.33 2.13 -7.09
CA SER A 294 12.96 1.67 -7.36
C SER A 294 12.99 0.34 -8.09
N TYR A 295 11.99 -0.50 -7.86
CA TYR A 295 11.86 -1.84 -8.41
C TYR A 295 10.45 -2.00 -8.97
N LEU A 296 10.33 -2.62 -10.14
CA LEU A 296 9.06 -2.90 -10.78
C LEU A 296 8.93 -4.39 -11.08
N VAL A 297 7.83 -4.99 -10.64
CA VAL A 297 7.45 -6.37 -10.92
C VAL A 297 6.15 -6.34 -11.70
N MET A 298 6.22 -6.66 -13.00
CA MET A 298 5.05 -6.84 -13.86
C MET A 298 4.71 -8.32 -13.95
N VAL A 299 3.45 -8.67 -13.67
CA VAL A 299 2.95 -10.04 -13.69
C VAL A 299 1.94 -10.17 -14.82
N ARG A 300 2.30 -10.87 -15.88
CA ARG A 300 1.60 -10.77 -17.17
C ARG A 300 0.13 -11.17 -17.10
N GLU A 301 -0.18 -12.30 -16.48
CA GLU A 301 -1.52 -12.87 -16.43
C GLU A 301 -2.37 -12.33 -15.27
N LEU A 302 -1.77 -11.55 -14.37
CA LEU A 302 -2.45 -11.04 -13.17
C LEU A 302 -3.40 -9.88 -13.53
N GLY A 303 -4.63 -9.95 -13.03
CA GLY A 303 -5.62 -8.87 -13.09
C GLY A 303 -5.49 -7.86 -11.93
N HIS A 304 -6.61 -7.20 -11.58
CA HIS A 304 -6.66 -6.32 -10.40
C HIS A 304 -6.78 -7.12 -9.10
N ALA A 305 -5.69 -7.77 -8.70
CA ALA A 305 -5.67 -8.64 -7.54
C ALA A 305 -4.28 -8.71 -6.88
N TRP A 306 -4.24 -8.99 -5.59
CA TRP A 306 -3.02 -9.31 -4.86
C TRP A 306 -2.42 -10.63 -5.36
N SER A 307 -1.20 -10.57 -5.86
CA SER A 307 -0.50 -11.73 -6.44
C SER A 307 -0.08 -12.77 -5.39
N GLY A 308 -0.36 -14.04 -5.65
CA GLY A 308 -0.09 -15.16 -4.74
C GLY A 308 -0.86 -15.06 -3.42
N GLY A 309 -2.02 -14.39 -3.43
CA GLY A 309 -2.89 -14.19 -2.28
C GLY A 309 -3.77 -15.39 -1.97
N ALA A 310 -4.41 -15.37 -0.81
CA ALA A 310 -5.27 -16.44 -0.32
C ALA A 310 -6.74 -16.19 -0.69
N PRO A 311 -7.48 -17.21 -1.18
CA PRO A 311 -8.86 -17.06 -1.65
C PRO A 311 -9.86 -16.67 -0.56
N GLU A 312 -9.45 -16.69 0.72
CA GLU A 312 -10.25 -16.29 1.88
C GLU A 312 -10.41 -14.76 2.00
N GLY A 313 -9.61 -13.97 1.28
CA GLY A 313 -9.79 -12.52 1.15
C GLY A 313 -10.21 -12.13 -0.27
N THR A 314 -10.84 -10.96 -0.40
CA THR A 314 -11.24 -10.46 -1.72
C THR A 314 -10.06 -9.87 -2.51
N PHE A 315 -10.22 -9.81 -3.84
CA PHE A 315 -9.22 -9.30 -4.79
C PHE A 315 -7.85 -9.98 -4.68
N THR A 316 -7.82 -11.30 -4.62
CA THR A 316 -6.59 -12.10 -4.61
C THR A 316 -6.52 -13.04 -5.80
N ASP A 317 -5.31 -13.33 -6.25
CA ASP A 317 -5.03 -14.39 -7.21
C ASP A 317 -3.99 -15.36 -6.63
N PRO A 318 -4.33 -16.63 -6.37
CA PRO A 318 -3.42 -17.57 -5.72
C PRO A 318 -2.30 -18.09 -6.63
N ARG A 319 -2.36 -17.86 -7.96
CA ARG A 319 -1.42 -18.44 -8.92
C ARG A 319 -0.16 -17.59 -9.11
N GLY A 320 -0.24 -16.28 -8.94
CA GLY A 320 0.90 -15.40 -9.17
C GLY A 320 2.06 -15.59 -8.18
N PRO A 321 3.22 -14.95 -8.43
CA PRO A 321 4.28 -14.88 -7.43
C PRO A 321 3.74 -14.31 -6.11
N SER A 322 4.23 -14.78 -4.97
CA SER A 322 3.79 -14.26 -3.68
C SER A 322 4.22 -12.82 -3.50
N ALA A 323 3.29 -11.87 -3.68
CA ALA A 323 3.53 -10.46 -3.46
C ALA A 323 3.93 -10.19 -2.00
N SER A 324 3.33 -10.91 -1.05
CA SER A 324 3.68 -10.79 0.38
C SER A 324 5.11 -11.22 0.67
N ALA A 325 5.60 -12.31 0.06
CA ALA A 325 6.98 -12.73 0.20
C ALA A 325 7.94 -11.70 -0.42
N LEU A 326 7.65 -11.23 -1.64
CA LEU A 326 8.44 -10.19 -2.30
C LEU A 326 8.52 -8.90 -1.47
N VAL A 327 7.41 -8.46 -0.88
CA VAL A 327 7.34 -7.28 -0.03
C VAL A 327 8.18 -7.46 1.24
N VAL A 328 8.03 -8.59 1.92
CA VAL A 328 8.79 -8.87 3.16
C VAL A 328 10.29 -8.96 2.87
N ASP A 329 10.69 -9.72 1.85
CA ASP A 329 12.09 -9.88 1.49
C ASP A 329 12.71 -8.54 1.05
N PHE A 330 11.94 -7.72 0.32
CA PHE A 330 12.34 -6.36 -0.03
C PHE A 330 12.57 -5.48 1.19
N PHE A 331 11.65 -5.47 2.16
CA PHE A 331 11.79 -4.69 3.39
C PHE A 331 12.96 -5.16 4.26
N VAL A 332 13.19 -6.48 4.34
CA VAL A 332 14.37 -7.05 5.01
C VAL A 332 15.65 -6.53 4.38
N ALA A 333 15.73 -6.49 3.05
CA ALA A 333 16.91 -6.00 2.34
C ALA A 333 17.18 -4.50 2.55
N GLN A 334 16.16 -3.68 2.83
CA GLN A 334 16.35 -2.25 3.12
C GLN A 334 16.82 -1.98 4.55
N GLY A 335 16.49 -2.85 5.51
CA GLY A 335 16.93 -2.72 6.89
C GLY A 335 16.44 -1.44 7.59
N ALA A 336 17.23 -0.94 8.53
CA ALA A 336 16.95 0.29 9.27
C ALA A 336 17.44 1.52 8.51
N ARG A 337 16.63 2.59 8.44
CA ARG A 337 16.96 3.82 7.70
C ARG A 337 18.10 4.65 8.26
#